data_AF-X1MS91-F1
#
_entry.id   AF-X1MS91-F1
#
_cell.length_a   1.000
_cell.length_b   1.000
_cell.length_c   1.000
_cell.angle_alpha   90.00
_cell.angle_beta   90.00
_cell.angle_gamma   90.00
#
_symmetry.space_group_name_H-M   'P 1'
#
loop_
_entity.id
_entity.type
_entity.pdbx_description
1 polymer ?
#
loop_
_entity_poly.entity_id
_entity_poly.type
_entity_poly.pdbx_seq_one_letter_code
_entity_poly.pdbx_strand_id
1 'polypeptide(L)'
;VSGNIVGWYWANHFSTIGIIGMNEACLNLLGKDITSQEGREFSIRVLKFIRDKLYNFQEETGNFYNLEATPGEGASYRLAKIDKERFNHIITAGKNEPYYTNSSQLPVDSDEDLYGALTHQNELQTLYTGGTVFHCYLGESIDDPLIARRLVMKVAHNFRLPYFNLTDPIYF
;
A
#
# COMPACT_ATOMS: atom_id res chain seq x y z
N VAL A 1 45.92 -6.32 5.69
CA VAL A 1 45.12 -7.48 6.12
C VAL A 1 44.00 -7.66 5.11
N SER A 2 44.18 -8.62 4.22
CA SER A 2 43.19 -9.07 3.23
C SER A 2 42.05 -9.80 3.95
N GLY A 3 40.97 -9.09 4.24
CA GLY A 3 39.70 -9.69 4.61
C GLY A 3 38.86 -9.88 3.36
N ASN A 4 38.39 -11.09 3.08
CA ASN A 4 37.44 -11.35 2.02
C ASN A 4 36.17 -10.51 2.24
N ILE A 5 35.98 -9.51 1.38
CA ILE A 5 34.83 -8.61 1.42
C ILE A 5 33.66 -9.29 0.70
N VAL A 6 32.87 -10.05 1.45
CA VAL A 6 31.56 -10.53 0.99
C VAL A 6 30.57 -9.40 1.26
N GLY A 7 29.96 -8.79 0.24
CA GLY A 7 28.89 -7.79 0.44
C GLY A 7 28.90 -6.53 -0.45
N TRP A 8 29.97 -6.24 -1.19
CA TRP A 8 30.02 -5.01 -2.02
C TRP A 8 28.99 -4.96 -3.15
N TYR A 9 28.56 -6.11 -3.67
CA TYR A 9 27.45 -6.17 -4.64
C TYR A 9 26.10 -5.74 -4.02
N TRP A 10 25.93 -5.96 -2.72
CA TRP A 10 24.68 -5.68 -1.99
C TRP A 10 24.67 -4.30 -1.33
N ALA A 11 25.80 -3.58 -1.34
CA ALA A 11 25.90 -2.25 -0.75
C ALA A 11 24.91 -1.23 -1.35
N ASN A 12 24.40 -1.48 -2.56
CA ASN A 12 23.39 -0.63 -3.21
C ASN A 12 21.96 -1.21 -3.14
N HIS A 13 21.72 -2.27 -2.37
CA HIS A 13 20.42 -2.91 -2.25
C HIS A 13 19.71 -2.47 -0.97
N PHE A 14 18.41 -2.22 -1.09
CA PHE A 14 17.57 -1.94 0.06
C PHE A 14 17.08 -3.25 0.70
N SER A 15 17.09 -3.28 2.03
CA SER A 15 16.33 -4.24 2.81
C SER A 15 14.89 -3.74 2.93
N THR A 16 14.01 -4.33 2.13
CA THR A 16 12.63 -3.88 1.99
C THR A 16 11.73 -4.40 3.10
N ILE A 17 11.03 -3.48 3.76
CA ILE A 17 9.95 -3.80 4.70
C ILE A 17 8.62 -3.48 4.03
N GLY A 18 7.82 -4.52 3.82
CA GLY A 18 6.46 -4.43 3.29
C GLY A 18 5.41 -4.48 4.38
N ILE A 19 4.25 -3.85 4.13
CA ILE A 19 3.05 -4.01 4.96
C ILE A 19 1.89 -4.60 4.16
N ILE A 20 0.92 -5.17 4.86
CA ILE A 20 -0.31 -5.72 4.29
C ILE A 20 -1.46 -5.52 5.28
N GLY A 21 -2.68 -5.32 4.78
CA GLY A 21 -3.89 -5.36 5.59
C GLY A 21 -4.11 -4.13 6.49
N MET A 22 -3.69 -2.93 6.06
CA MET A 22 -3.93 -1.73 6.88
C MET A 22 -5.43 -1.49 7.13
N ASN A 23 -6.28 -1.76 6.14
CA ASN A 23 -7.73 -1.66 6.31
C ASN A 23 -8.24 -2.58 7.42
N GLU A 24 -7.83 -3.85 7.41
CA GLU A 24 -8.23 -4.81 8.42
C GLU A 24 -7.58 -4.51 9.78
N ALA A 25 -6.37 -3.93 9.81
CA ALA A 25 -5.78 -3.42 11.04
C ALA A 25 -6.64 -2.29 11.64
N CYS A 26 -7.12 -1.34 10.84
CA CYS A 26 -8.06 -0.31 11.29
C CYS A 26 -9.35 -0.94 11.84
N LEU A 27 -9.96 -1.89 11.11
CA LEU A 27 -11.19 -2.57 11.55
C LEU A 27 -11.01 -3.27 12.89
N ASN A 28 -9.93 -4.04 13.06
CA ASN A 28 -9.69 -4.81 14.29
C ASN A 28 -9.28 -3.94 15.48
N LEU A 29 -8.55 -2.84 15.26
CA LEU A 29 -8.01 -2.01 16.34
C LEU A 29 -8.90 -0.81 16.70
N LEU A 30 -9.63 -0.26 15.73
CA LEU A 30 -10.42 0.96 15.88
C LEU A 30 -11.93 0.72 15.73
N GLY A 31 -12.34 -0.42 15.17
CA GLY A 31 -13.73 -0.66 14.79
C GLY A 31 -14.19 0.20 13.61
N LYS A 32 -13.26 0.85 12.90
CA LYS A 32 -13.50 1.70 11.73
C LYS A 32 -12.53 1.30 10.62
N ASP A 33 -12.96 1.39 9.37
CA ASP A 33 -12.10 1.05 8.22
C ASP A 33 -11.12 2.19 7.88
N ILE A 34 -10.27 1.96 6.87
CA ILE A 34 -9.28 2.96 6.44
C ILE A 34 -9.90 4.23 5.84
N THR A 35 -11.13 4.16 5.30
CA THR A 35 -11.82 5.27 4.64
C THR A 35 -12.27 6.33 5.65
N SER A 36 -12.51 5.92 6.89
CA SER A 36 -12.81 6.85 7.99
C SER A 36 -11.64 7.80 8.27
N GLN A 37 -11.96 9.01 8.74
CA GLN A 37 -10.94 10.00 9.14
C GLN A 37 -9.96 9.40 10.16
N GLU A 38 -10.47 8.68 11.17
CA GLU A 38 -9.62 8.06 12.19
C GLU A 38 -8.77 6.90 11.65
N GLY A 39 -9.31 6.09 10.74
CA GLY A 39 -8.56 5.02 10.07
C GLY A 39 -7.44 5.56 9.19
N ARG A 40 -7.72 6.62 8.43
CA ARG A 40 -6.72 7.33 7.61
C ARG A 40 -5.61 7.93 8.48
N GLU A 41 -5.97 8.62 9.56
CA GLU A 41 -4.99 9.19 10.50
C GLU A 41 -4.15 8.11 11.19
N PHE A 42 -4.77 7.01 11.59
CA PHE A 42 -4.06 5.85 12.15
C PHE A 42 -3.06 5.28 11.15
N SER A 43 -3.47 5.08 9.89
CA SER A 43 -2.63 4.56 8.82
C SER A 43 -1.41 5.46 8.58
N ILE A 44 -1.62 6.77 8.54
CA ILE A 44 -0.53 7.76 8.42
C ILE A 44 0.45 7.65 9.59
N ARG A 45 -0.06 7.53 10.84
CA ARG A 45 0.79 7.40 12.02
C ARG A 45 1.62 6.11 11.97
N VAL A 46 1.03 4.99 11.58
CA VAL A 46 1.73 3.71 11.47
C VAL A 46 2.83 3.79 10.41
N LEU A 47 2.54 4.30 9.21
CA LEU A 47 3.53 4.44 8.14
C LEU A 47 4.69 5.37 8.53
N LYS A 48 4.39 6.51 9.18
CA LYS A 48 5.43 7.42 9.71
C LYS A 48 6.29 6.73 10.77
N PHE A 49 5.66 6.02 11.71
CA PHE A 49 6.38 5.28 12.74
C PHE A 49 7.33 4.23 12.14
N ILE A 50 6.86 3.44 11.16
CA ILE A 50 7.71 2.44 10.49
C ILE A 50 8.88 3.14 9.81
N ARG A 51 8.62 4.19 9.03
CA ARG A 51 9.68 4.95 8.34
C ARG A 51 10.74 5.49 9.30
N ASP A 52 10.33 6.03 10.44
CA ASP A 52 11.25 6.55 11.45
C ASP A 52 12.08 5.41 12.07
N LYS A 53 11.49 4.21 12.25
CA LYS A 53 12.24 3.02 12.68
C LYS A 53 13.24 2.54 11.64
N LEU A 54 12.88 2.53 10.36
CA LEU A 54 13.81 2.16 9.29
C LEU A 54 14.99 3.12 9.20
N TYR A 55 14.74 4.42 9.40
CA TYR A 55 15.81 5.41 9.49
C TYR A 55 16.79 5.10 10.64
N ASN A 56 16.27 4.80 11.84
CA ASN A 56 17.12 4.42 12.96
C ASN A 56 17.92 3.14 12.68
N PHE A 57 17.31 2.12 12.07
CA PHE A 57 18.03 0.90 11.69
C PHE A 57 19.11 1.15 10.64
N GLN A 58 18.90 2.10 9.73
CA GLN A 58 19.91 2.50 8.76
C GLN A 58 21.13 3.12 9.45
N GLU A 59 20.92 4.02 10.41
CA GLU A 59 22.01 4.62 11.20
C GLU A 59 22.74 3.58 12.08
N GLU A 60 22.00 2.66 12.69
CA GLU A 60 22.55 1.64 13.58
C GLU A 60 23.33 0.54 12.85
N THR A 61 22.85 0.11 11.68
CA THR A 61 23.39 -1.07 10.98
C THR A 61 24.24 -0.72 9.76
N GLY A 62 24.13 0.50 9.23
CA GLY A 62 24.77 0.90 7.97
C GLY A 62 24.14 0.29 6.71
N ASN A 63 23.04 -0.46 6.83
CA ASN A 63 22.31 -1.02 5.69
C ASN A 63 21.22 -0.05 5.23
N PHE A 64 20.93 -0.02 3.92
CA PHE A 64 19.80 0.73 3.40
C PHE A 64 18.48 -0.01 3.64
N TYR A 65 17.45 0.71 4.11
CA TYR A 65 16.10 0.18 4.31
C TYR A 65 15.06 1.05 3.61
N ASN A 66 14.00 0.46 3.08
CA ASN A 66 12.87 1.18 2.53
C ASN A 66 11.54 0.55 2.93
N LEU A 67 10.50 1.38 2.92
CA LEU A 67 9.12 0.98 3.15
C LEU A 67 8.42 0.82 1.80
N GLU A 68 7.87 -0.36 1.53
CA GLU A 68 7.24 -0.69 0.25
C GLU A 68 5.78 -1.10 0.42
N ALA A 69 4.94 -0.67 -0.52
CA ALA A 69 3.59 -1.20 -0.69
C ALA A 69 3.69 -2.52 -1.49
N THR A 70 4.18 -3.57 -0.83
CA THR A 70 4.53 -4.83 -1.47
C THR A 70 3.32 -5.47 -2.17
N PRO A 71 3.47 -5.98 -3.40
CA PRO A 71 2.46 -6.83 -4.03
C PRO A 71 2.25 -8.09 -3.20
N GLY A 72 1.15 -8.11 -2.44
CA GLY A 72 0.96 -9.08 -1.38
C GLY A 72 0.14 -10.30 -1.75
N GLU A 73 -0.08 -10.64 -3.02
CA GLU A 73 -1.08 -11.65 -3.44
C GLU A 73 -1.05 -12.94 -2.62
N GLY A 74 0.12 -13.59 -2.53
CA GLY A 74 0.28 -14.82 -1.74
C GLY A 74 0.29 -14.58 -0.23
N ALA A 75 0.87 -13.46 0.23
CA ALA A 75 0.98 -13.14 1.66
C ALA A 75 -0.38 -12.74 2.25
N SER A 76 -1.16 -11.96 1.53
CA SER A 76 -2.50 -11.48 1.88
C SER A 76 -3.41 -12.65 2.24
N TYR A 77 -3.54 -13.63 1.34
CA TYR A 77 -4.35 -14.81 1.58
C TYR A 77 -3.78 -15.66 2.71
N ARG A 78 -2.48 -15.97 2.66
CA ARG A 78 -1.83 -16.86 3.63
C ARG A 78 -1.92 -16.33 5.06
N LEU A 79 -1.63 -15.05 5.27
CA LEU A 79 -1.64 -14.43 6.58
C LEU A 79 -3.06 -14.34 7.14
N ALA A 80 -4.02 -13.90 6.33
CA ALA A 80 -5.42 -13.84 6.75
C ALA A 80 -5.98 -15.22 7.15
N LYS A 81 -5.61 -16.28 6.41
CA LYS A 81 -6.00 -17.65 6.74
C LYS A 81 -5.41 -18.14 8.07
N ILE A 82 -4.11 -17.94 8.29
CA ILE A 82 -3.44 -18.30 9.55
C ILE A 82 -4.07 -17.55 10.73
N ASP A 83 -4.36 -16.27 10.55
CA ASP A 83 -4.98 -15.45 11.59
C ASP A 83 -6.41 -15.89 11.90
N LYS A 84 -7.20 -16.26 10.89
CA LYS A 84 -8.55 -16.84 11.08
C LYS A 84 -8.53 -18.16 11.84
N GLU A 85 -7.52 -19.00 11.60
CA GLU A 85 -7.33 -20.25 12.34
C GLU A 85 -6.96 -20.01 13.81
N ARG A 86 -6.25 -18.91 14.10
CA ARG A 86 -5.76 -18.58 15.45
C ARG A 86 -6.71 -17.72 16.27
N PHE A 87 -7.45 -16.83 15.62
CA PHE A 87 -8.26 -15.79 16.26
C PHE A 87 -9.68 -15.79 15.72
N ASN A 88 -10.61 -16.44 16.42
CA ASN A 88 -12.00 -16.62 15.95
C ASN A 88 -12.76 -15.32 15.61
N HIS A 89 -12.36 -14.19 16.18
CA HIS A 89 -13.04 -12.89 16.00
C HIS A 89 -12.27 -11.92 15.09
N ILE A 90 -11.15 -12.34 14.49
CA ILE A 90 -10.38 -11.44 13.62
C ILE A 90 -11.21 -11.08 12.39
N ILE A 91 -11.23 -9.80 12.07
CA ILE A 91 -11.87 -9.26 10.88
C ILE A 91 -10.86 -9.33 9.74
N THR A 92 -11.26 -9.95 8.63
CA THR A 92 -10.50 -10.01 7.37
C THR A 92 -11.42 -9.59 6.24
N ALA A 93 -10.87 -9.22 5.09
CA ALA A 93 -11.65 -9.11 3.86
C ALA A 93 -11.99 -10.52 3.34
N GLY A 94 -12.97 -10.59 2.42
CA GLY A 94 -13.46 -11.83 1.82
C GLY A 94 -14.40 -12.63 2.75
N LYS A 95 -15.51 -13.13 2.18
CA LYS A 95 -16.51 -13.92 2.94
C LYS A 95 -16.13 -15.40 3.06
N ASN A 96 -15.79 -16.02 1.93
CA ASN A 96 -15.46 -17.45 1.86
C ASN A 96 -13.94 -17.68 1.90
N GLU A 97 -13.20 -16.87 1.15
CA GLU A 97 -11.74 -16.92 1.09
C GLU A 97 -11.19 -15.65 1.76
N PRO A 98 -10.62 -15.75 2.98
CA PRO A 98 -10.15 -14.59 3.71
C PRO A 98 -8.88 -14.03 3.08
N TYR A 99 -8.78 -12.71 3.02
CA TYR A 99 -7.58 -12.02 2.56
C TYR A 99 -7.40 -10.69 3.30
N TYR A 100 -6.20 -10.11 3.20
CA TYR A 100 -5.90 -8.77 3.67
C TYR A 100 -5.79 -7.79 2.49
N THR A 101 -6.40 -6.61 2.64
CA THR A 101 -6.32 -5.53 1.65
C THR A 101 -4.87 -5.16 1.40
N ASN A 102 -4.49 -4.95 0.14
CA ASN A 102 -3.08 -4.78 -0.21
C ASN A 102 -2.48 -3.53 0.45
N SER A 103 -1.35 -3.68 1.14
CA SER A 103 -0.62 -2.59 1.79
C SER A 103 -1.53 -1.64 2.60
N SER A 104 -1.62 -0.37 2.18
CA SER A 104 -2.56 0.64 2.70
C SER A 104 -3.56 1.14 1.65
N GLN A 105 -3.90 0.28 0.68
CA GLN A 105 -4.89 0.59 -0.34
C GLN A 105 -6.30 0.66 0.26
N LEU A 106 -7.22 1.24 -0.50
CA LEU A 106 -8.64 1.13 -0.20
C LEU A 106 -9.09 -0.32 -0.40
N PRO A 107 -10.07 -0.81 0.38
CA PRO A 107 -10.68 -2.10 0.12
C PRO A 107 -11.42 -2.07 -1.23
N VAL A 108 -11.54 -3.24 -1.88
CA VAL A 108 -12.08 -3.36 -3.25
C VAL A 108 -13.55 -2.91 -3.36
N ASP A 109 -14.29 -3.02 -2.27
CA ASP A 109 -15.69 -2.65 -2.11
C ASP A 109 -15.88 -1.23 -1.53
N SER A 110 -14.83 -0.40 -1.55
CA SER A 110 -14.91 1.01 -1.18
C SER A 110 -15.84 1.78 -2.12
N ASP A 111 -16.75 2.59 -1.55
CA ASP A 111 -17.70 3.43 -2.29
C ASP A 111 -17.09 4.77 -2.80
N GLU A 112 -15.79 4.98 -2.60
CA GLU A 112 -15.08 6.17 -3.04
C GLU A 112 -15.05 6.29 -4.58
N ASP A 113 -15.42 7.47 -5.09
CA ASP A 113 -15.19 7.79 -6.49
C ASP A 113 -13.68 7.97 -6.77
N LEU A 114 -13.29 8.06 -8.04
CA LEU A 114 -11.88 8.19 -8.40
C LEU A 114 -11.19 9.39 -7.72
N TYR A 115 -11.90 10.52 -7.57
CA TYR A 115 -11.32 11.71 -6.96
C TYR A 115 -11.17 11.56 -5.44
N GLY A 116 -12.17 10.99 -4.77
CA GLY A 116 -12.13 10.64 -3.35
C GLY A 116 -11.00 9.65 -3.07
N ALA A 117 -10.89 8.60 -3.88
CA ALA A 117 -9.84 7.61 -3.77
C ALA A 117 -8.43 8.20 -3.95
N LEU A 118 -8.25 9.04 -4.99
CA LEU A 118 -6.99 9.78 -5.22
C LEU A 118 -6.67 10.70 -4.03
N THR A 119 -7.66 11.43 -3.51
CA THR A 119 -7.48 12.35 -2.38
C THR A 119 -7.10 11.61 -1.10
N HIS A 120 -7.78 10.50 -0.81
CA HIS A 120 -7.48 9.64 0.32
C HIS A 120 -6.04 9.10 0.24
N GLN A 121 -5.68 8.52 -0.91
CA GLN A 121 -4.40 7.84 -1.11
C GLN A 121 -3.23 8.81 -1.30
N ASN A 122 -3.47 10.07 -1.66
CA ASN A 122 -2.42 11.06 -1.95
C ASN A 122 -1.32 11.14 -0.88
N GLU A 123 -1.71 11.24 0.39
CA GLU A 123 -0.73 11.33 1.49
C GLU A 123 -0.10 9.96 1.79
N LEU A 124 -0.91 8.90 1.89
CA LEU A 124 -0.45 7.56 2.23
C LEU A 124 0.62 7.06 1.26
N GLN A 125 0.39 7.23 -0.04
CA GLN A 125 1.28 6.77 -1.10
C GLN A 125 2.64 7.49 -1.06
N THR A 126 2.69 8.74 -0.60
CA THR A 126 3.95 9.50 -0.45
C THR A 126 4.78 9.10 0.77
N LEU A 127 4.24 8.28 1.67
CA LEU A 127 4.97 7.82 2.87
C LEU A 127 5.82 6.57 2.58
N TYR A 128 5.54 5.86 1.49
CA TYR A 128 6.40 4.79 0.99
C TYR A 128 7.67 5.36 0.39
N THR A 129 8.81 4.77 0.75
CA THR A 129 10.15 5.18 0.27
C THR A 129 10.74 4.17 -0.71
N GLY A 130 10.10 3.02 -0.87
CA GLY A 130 10.36 2.02 -1.91
C GLY A 130 9.30 2.04 -3.01
N GLY A 131 8.87 0.86 -3.44
CA GLY A 131 7.81 0.73 -4.45
C GLY A 131 6.42 1.08 -3.89
N THR A 132 5.62 1.77 -4.71
CA THR A 132 4.18 1.83 -4.52
C THR A 132 3.47 2.02 -5.85
N VAL A 133 2.19 1.66 -5.91
CA VAL A 133 1.34 1.87 -7.08
C VAL A 133 -0.08 2.21 -6.63
N PHE A 134 -0.66 3.23 -7.23
CA PHE A 134 -2.10 3.48 -7.14
C PHE A 134 -2.78 3.13 -8.46
N HIS A 135 -3.76 2.22 -8.39
CA HIS A 135 -4.55 1.82 -9.54
C HIS A 135 -5.79 2.70 -9.66
N CYS A 136 -5.82 3.57 -10.67
CA CYS A 136 -7.01 4.36 -10.99
C CYS A 136 -8.00 3.50 -11.76
N TYR A 137 -8.88 2.79 -11.06
CA TYR A 137 -9.96 2.03 -11.68
C TYR A 137 -10.97 2.98 -12.33
N LEU A 138 -11.22 2.77 -13.62
CA LEU A 138 -12.14 3.57 -14.42
C LEU A 138 -13.54 2.95 -14.38
N GLY A 139 -14.58 3.79 -14.29
CA GLY A 139 -15.97 3.32 -14.35
C GLY A 139 -16.39 2.86 -15.75
N GLU A 140 -15.75 3.39 -16.79
CA GLU A 140 -15.94 3.01 -18.19
C GLU A 140 -14.58 3.01 -18.91
N SER A 141 -14.45 2.17 -19.94
CA SER A 141 -13.25 2.14 -20.77
C SER A 141 -13.05 3.47 -21.52
N ILE A 142 -11.81 3.95 -21.59
CA ILE A 142 -11.49 5.20 -22.30
C ILE A 142 -10.87 4.85 -23.66
N ASP A 143 -11.68 4.95 -24.72
CA ASP A 143 -11.23 4.67 -26.09
C ASP A 143 -10.46 5.85 -26.73
N ASP A 144 -10.73 7.09 -26.30
CA ASP A 144 -10.05 8.28 -26.82
C ASP A 144 -8.72 8.55 -26.08
N PRO A 145 -7.57 8.40 -26.75
CA PRO A 145 -6.26 8.65 -26.13
C PRO A 145 -6.09 10.09 -25.63
N LEU A 146 -6.81 11.07 -26.18
CA LEU A 146 -6.77 12.45 -25.69
C LEU A 146 -7.50 12.59 -24.34
N ILE A 147 -8.57 11.83 -24.10
CA ILE A 147 -9.24 11.77 -22.79
C ILE A 147 -8.29 11.14 -21.76
N ALA A 148 -7.70 9.99 -22.09
CA ALA A 148 -6.74 9.31 -21.22
C ALA A 148 -5.57 10.23 -20.85
N ARG A 149 -4.98 10.92 -21.84
CA ARG A 149 -3.91 11.90 -21.62
C ARG A 149 -4.33 13.02 -20.68
N ARG A 150 -5.53 13.59 -20.86
CA ARG A 150 -6.04 14.65 -19.98
C ARG A 150 -6.22 14.17 -18.55
N LEU A 151 -6.71 12.94 -18.36
CA LEU A 151 -6.87 12.35 -17.04
C LEU A 151 -5.51 12.14 -16.35
N VAL A 152 -4.53 11.55 -17.05
CA VAL A 152 -3.16 11.39 -16.52
C VAL A 152 -2.56 12.73 -16.11
N MET A 153 -2.67 13.76 -16.96
CA MET A 153 -2.18 15.10 -16.64
C MET A 153 -2.90 15.70 -15.43
N LYS A 154 -4.22 15.52 -15.32
CA LYS A 154 -5.00 16.00 -14.18
C LYS A 154 -4.55 15.31 -12.89
N VAL A 155 -4.33 13.99 -12.91
CA VAL A 155 -3.83 13.27 -11.74
C VAL A 155 -2.43 13.76 -11.36
N ALA A 156 -1.51 13.81 -12.31
CA ALA A 156 -0.12 14.21 -12.08
C ALA A 156 0.03 15.68 -11.60
N HIS A 157 -0.87 16.58 -12.00
CA HIS A 157 -0.83 17.98 -11.57
C HIS A 157 -1.46 18.23 -10.20
N ASN A 158 -2.47 17.45 -9.80
CA ASN A 158 -3.25 17.70 -8.58
C ASN A 158 -2.86 16.78 -7.42
N PHE A 159 -2.19 15.66 -7.69
CA PHE A 159 -1.78 14.68 -6.69
C PHE A 159 -0.28 14.40 -6.77
N ARG A 160 0.28 13.93 -5.66
CA ARG A 160 1.72 13.69 -5.46
C ARG A 160 2.05 12.20 -5.50
N LEU A 161 1.20 11.40 -6.13
CA LEU A 161 1.35 9.95 -6.21
C LEU A 161 2.67 9.60 -6.92
N PRO A 162 3.57 8.81 -6.30
CA PRO A 162 4.85 8.46 -6.92
C PRO A 162 4.70 7.68 -8.21
N TYR A 163 3.69 6.80 -8.28
CA TYR A 163 3.38 5.99 -9.44
C TYR A 163 1.89 5.62 -9.45
N PHE A 164 1.26 5.76 -10.60
CA PHE A 164 -0.13 5.39 -10.82
C PHE A 164 -0.35 4.91 -12.25
N ASN A 165 -1.39 4.11 -12.46
CA ASN A 165 -1.83 3.70 -13.79
C ASN A 165 -3.35 3.87 -13.91
N LEU A 166 -3.83 3.99 -15.14
CA LEU A 166 -5.25 3.84 -15.44
C LEU A 166 -5.54 2.34 -15.61
N THR A 167 -6.59 1.86 -14.97
CA THR A 167 -7.03 0.46 -15.05
C THR A 167 -8.44 0.43 -15.60
N ASP A 168 -8.62 -0.24 -16.73
CA ASP A 168 -9.93 -0.39 -17.34
C ASP A 168 -10.88 -1.18 -16.44
N PRO A 169 -12.21 -0.95 -16.54
CA PRO A 169 -13.18 -1.76 -15.84
C PRO A 169 -13.05 -3.22 -16.26
N ILE A 170 -13.09 -4.13 -15.29
CA ILE A 170 -13.21 -5.56 -15.56
C ILE A 170 -14.70 -5.87 -15.69
N TYR A 171 -15.16 -6.13 -16.91
CA TYR A 171 -16.50 -6.64 -17.13
C TYR A 171 -16.53 -8.13 -16.73
N PHE A 172 -17.24 -8.45 -15.64
CA PHE A 172 -17.53 -9.82 -15.22
C PHE A 172 -18.91 -10.27 -15.72
#